data_AF-A0A0M3J7L4-F1
#
_entry.id   AF-A0A0M3J7L4-F1
#
_cell.length_a   1.000
_cell.length_b   1.000
_cell.length_c   1.000
_cell.angle_alpha   90.00
_cell.angle_beta   90.00
_cell.angle_gamma   90.00
#
_symmetry.space_group_name_H-M   'P 1'
#
loop_
_entity.id
_entity.type
_entity.pdbx_description
1 polymer ?
#
loop_
_entity_poly.entity_id
_entity_poly.type
_entity_poly.pdbx_seq_one_letter_code
_entity_poly.pdbx_strand_id
1 'polypeptide(L)'
;LVTVATTVPDWSDVNTYGKARYIETLLIADIGVSKRFNRDMKKLRRAVVTLMQALNLYLYQLDIRLIVVDVVEMIAHNVTLERFAGYKREKFHEFPAHDLAILISSTYEGGIAYVNGICGRSAVGIIGFFADAPMEYASIFFHELAHLLGLSHDAKSDCSCRQTSLDSDEGCLKIEYV
;
A
#
# COMPACT_ATOMS: atom_id res chain seq x y z
N LEU A 1 12.19 -3.62 11.13
CA LEU A 1 10.80 -4.13 11.26
C LEU A 1 9.84 -2.98 11.03
N VAL A 2 8.79 -3.15 10.22
CA VAL A 2 7.62 -2.26 10.34
C VAL A 2 7.04 -2.50 11.73
N THR A 3 6.94 -1.48 12.57
CA THR A 3 6.15 -1.60 13.81
C THR A 3 4.72 -1.89 13.38
N VAL A 4 4.29 -3.14 13.53
CA VAL A 4 2.94 -3.56 13.15
C VAL A 4 1.99 -2.89 14.13
N ALA A 5 1.43 -1.76 13.70
CA ALA A 5 0.46 -1.05 14.50
C ALA A 5 -0.77 -1.96 14.69
N THR A 6 -1.07 -2.31 15.94
CA THR A 6 -2.25 -3.11 16.31
C THR A 6 -3.54 -2.30 16.18
N THR A 7 -3.41 -0.97 16.14
CA THR A 7 -4.47 0.02 15.98
C THR A 7 -4.03 1.12 15.01
N VAL A 8 -4.99 1.81 14.39
CA VAL A 8 -4.69 2.94 13.49
C VAL A 8 -4.32 4.16 14.35
N PRO A 9 -3.18 4.84 14.08
CA PRO A 9 -2.82 6.08 14.77
C PRO A 9 -3.87 7.18 14.66
N ASP A 10 -3.98 8.02 15.69
CA ASP A 10 -4.78 9.26 15.62
C ASP A 10 -3.96 10.39 15.00
N TRP A 11 -4.41 10.86 13.84
CA TRP A 11 -3.88 11.97 13.06
C TRP A 11 -4.96 13.04 12.82
N SER A 12 -5.98 13.11 13.67
CA SER A 12 -7.08 14.09 13.53
C SER A 12 -6.62 15.55 13.58
N ASP A 13 -5.46 15.82 14.16
CA ASP A 13 -4.81 17.14 14.20
C ASP A 13 -4.11 17.53 12.87
N VAL A 14 -4.08 16.65 11.87
CA VAL A 14 -3.39 16.93 10.59
C VAL A 14 -4.07 18.07 9.83
N ASN A 15 -3.28 19.03 9.36
CA ASN A 15 -3.78 20.13 8.54
C ASN A 15 -3.84 19.70 7.07
N THR A 16 -5.04 19.45 6.55
CA THR A 16 -5.25 19.10 5.14
C THR A 16 -5.67 20.32 4.32
N TYR A 17 -5.65 20.18 2.99
CA TYR A 17 -6.16 21.21 2.06
C TYR A 17 -7.70 21.29 2.01
N GLY A 18 -8.42 20.54 2.87
CA GLY A 18 -9.89 20.50 2.91
C GLY A 18 -10.54 19.89 1.66
N LYS A 19 -9.78 19.14 0.85
CA LYS A 19 -10.26 18.48 -0.37
C LYS A 19 -9.71 17.07 -0.45
N ALA A 20 -10.61 16.10 -0.47
CA ALA A 20 -10.26 14.71 -0.63
C ALA A 20 -9.52 14.47 -1.97
N ARG A 21 -8.45 13.68 -1.89
CA ARG A 21 -7.70 13.15 -3.03
C ARG A 21 -8.05 11.68 -3.20
N TYR A 22 -8.25 11.29 -4.44
CA TYR A 22 -8.55 9.92 -4.81
C TYR A 22 -7.36 9.38 -5.59
N ILE A 23 -6.93 8.17 -5.24
CA ILE A 23 -5.86 7.46 -5.94
C ILE A 23 -6.50 6.21 -6.54
N GLU A 24 -6.59 6.17 -7.86
CA GLU A 24 -7.07 5.02 -8.62
C GLU A 24 -5.97 3.95 -8.65
N THR A 25 -6.21 2.84 -7.97
CA THR A 25 -5.22 1.80 -7.71
C THR A 25 -5.58 0.52 -8.45
N LEU A 26 -4.70 0.08 -9.33
CA LEU A 26 -4.72 -1.25 -9.92
C LEU A 26 -3.98 -2.23 -9.00
N LEU A 27 -4.63 -3.33 -8.63
CA LEU A 27 -4.00 -4.38 -7.84
C LEU A 27 -3.66 -5.57 -8.74
N ILE A 28 -2.43 -6.05 -8.63
CA ILE A 28 -1.92 -7.15 -9.43
C ILE A 28 -1.50 -8.23 -8.43
N ALA A 29 -2.08 -9.42 -8.53
CA ALA A 29 -1.74 -10.54 -7.67
C ALA A 29 -0.71 -11.43 -8.33
N ASP A 30 0.37 -11.73 -7.61
CA ASP A 30 1.32 -12.74 -8.08
C ASP A 30 0.67 -14.13 -8.10
N ILE A 31 1.33 -15.03 -8.82
CA ILE A 31 0.85 -16.40 -9.00
C ILE A 31 0.75 -17.17 -7.68
N GLY A 32 1.57 -16.85 -6.67
CA GLY A 32 1.52 -17.52 -5.38
C GLY A 32 0.35 -17.05 -4.53
N VAL A 33 -0.02 -15.77 -4.57
CA VAL A 33 -1.27 -15.23 -4.00
C VAL A 33 -2.43 -15.91 -4.69
N SER A 34 -2.49 -15.87 -6.02
CA SER A 34 -3.56 -16.49 -6.79
C SER A 34 -3.73 -17.99 -6.47
N LYS A 35 -2.63 -18.75 -6.36
CA LYS A 35 -2.66 -20.17 -5.98
C LYS A 35 -3.28 -20.39 -4.59
N ARG A 36 -3.02 -19.54 -3.59
CA ARG A 36 -3.63 -19.64 -2.25
C ARG A 36 -5.15 -19.48 -2.29
N PHE A 37 -5.67 -18.76 -3.28
CA PHE A 37 -7.10 -18.64 -3.54
C PHE A 37 -7.64 -19.67 -4.54
N ASN A 38 -6.88 -20.74 -4.85
CA ASN A 38 -7.22 -21.73 -5.88
C ASN A 38 -7.48 -21.11 -7.26
N ARG A 39 -6.81 -19.98 -7.57
CA ARG A 39 -7.03 -19.15 -8.77
C ARG A 39 -8.47 -18.63 -8.93
N ASP A 40 -9.24 -18.63 -7.85
CA ASP A 40 -10.57 -18.05 -7.82
C ASP A 40 -10.47 -16.53 -7.62
N MET A 41 -10.43 -15.80 -8.74
CA MET A 41 -10.32 -14.34 -8.73
C MET A 41 -11.53 -13.66 -8.06
N LYS A 42 -12.69 -14.32 -7.92
CA LYS A 42 -13.82 -13.77 -7.17
C LYS A 42 -13.55 -13.81 -5.67
N LYS A 43 -12.95 -14.90 -5.17
CA LYS A 43 -12.52 -14.99 -3.76
C LYS A 43 -11.39 -14.00 -3.46
N LEU A 44 -10.40 -13.91 -4.33
CA LEU A 44 -9.30 -12.97 -4.17
C LEU A 44 -9.79 -11.51 -4.13
N ARG A 45 -10.66 -11.10 -5.07
CA ARG A 45 -11.26 -9.76 -5.05
C ARG A 45 -11.97 -9.44 -3.74
N ARG A 46 -12.70 -10.40 -3.16
CA ARG A 46 -13.33 -10.20 -1.84
C ARG A 46 -12.32 -10.02 -0.71
N ALA A 47 -11.24 -10.82 -0.70
CA ALA A 47 -10.20 -10.69 0.33
C ALA A 47 -9.46 -9.35 0.24
N VAL A 48 -9.19 -8.88 -0.98
CA VAL A 48 -8.56 -7.59 -1.24
C VAL A 48 -9.42 -6.42 -0.74
N VAL A 49 -10.75 -6.51 -0.79
CA VAL A 49 -11.63 -5.47 -0.22
C VAL A 49 -11.34 -5.25 1.27
N THR A 50 -11.10 -6.31 2.04
CA THR A 50 -10.77 -6.20 3.48
C THR A 50 -9.43 -5.48 3.70
N LEU A 51 -8.40 -5.80 2.90
CA LEU A 51 -7.12 -5.09 2.92
C LEU A 51 -7.32 -3.59 2.63
N MET A 52 -8.09 -3.26 1.61
CA MET A 52 -8.31 -1.88 1.19
C MET A 52 -9.18 -1.09 2.17
N GLN A 53 -10.13 -1.76 2.84
CA GLN A 53 -10.87 -1.16 3.95
C GLN A 53 -9.93 -0.82 5.11
N ALA A 54 -9.06 -1.76 5.51
CA ALA A 54 -8.06 -1.52 6.55
C ALA A 54 -7.11 -0.37 6.17
N LEU A 55 -6.61 -0.36 4.93
CA LEU A 55 -5.74 0.72 4.44
C LEU A 55 -6.43 2.09 4.45
N ASN A 56 -7.69 2.15 4.02
CA ASN A 56 -8.44 3.40 4.02
C ASN A 56 -8.68 3.97 5.43
N LEU A 57 -8.61 3.16 6.50
CA LEU A 57 -8.65 3.69 7.86
C LEU A 57 -7.45 4.61 8.17
N TYR A 58 -6.25 4.27 7.66
CA TYR A 58 -5.08 5.13 7.79
C TYR A 58 -5.22 6.41 6.96
N LEU A 59 -5.76 6.29 5.73
CA LEU A 59 -5.76 7.38 4.75
C LEU A 59 -6.91 8.38 4.92
N TYR A 60 -8.00 7.98 5.58
CA TYR A 60 -9.16 8.84 5.79
C TYR A 60 -8.80 10.13 6.52
N GLN A 61 -7.92 10.05 7.52
CA GLN A 61 -7.47 11.19 8.31
C GLN A 61 -6.62 12.18 7.46
N LEU A 62 -6.01 11.70 6.37
CA LEU A 62 -5.18 12.50 5.47
C LEU A 62 -5.96 13.09 4.28
N ASP A 63 -7.29 12.98 4.28
CA ASP A 63 -8.13 13.31 3.13
C ASP A 63 -7.73 12.53 1.86
N ILE A 64 -7.20 11.31 1.99
CA ILE A 64 -6.83 10.43 0.87
C ILE A 64 -7.75 9.21 0.85
N ARG A 65 -8.17 8.80 -0.35
CA ARG A 65 -9.03 7.63 -0.57
C ARG A 65 -8.48 6.78 -1.71
N LEU A 66 -8.22 5.50 -1.46
CA LEU A 66 -7.83 4.58 -2.54
C LEU A 66 -9.08 3.89 -3.10
N ILE A 67 -9.15 3.89 -4.42
CA ILE A 67 -10.19 3.22 -5.18
C ILE A 67 -9.53 2.06 -5.92
N VAL A 68 -10.04 0.84 -5.75
CA VAL A 68 -9.58 -0.30 -6.57
C VAL A 68 -10.29 -0.26 -7.91
N VAL A 69 -9.54 -0.08 -9.00
CA VAL A 69 -10.12 -0.08 -10.35
C VAL A 69 -10.26 -1.50 -10.91
N ASP A 70 -9.32 -2.40 -10.62
CA ASP A 70 -9.43 -3.84 -10.88
C ASP A 70 -8.40 -4.62 -10.02
N VAL A 71 -8.60 -5.93 -9.95
CA VAL A 71 -7.66 -6.91 -9.42
C VAL A 71 -7.36 -7.95 -10.50
N VAL A 72 -6.13 -7.96 -11.01
CA VAL A 72 -5.69 -8.86 -12.09
C VAL A 72 -4.60 -9.81 -11.60
N GLU A 73 -4.39 -10.92 -12.31
CA GLU A 73 -3.32 -11.89 -12.03
C GLU A 73 -2.08 -11.60 -12.89
N MET A 74 -0.89 -11.73 -12.30
CA MET A 74 0.38 -11.77 -13.02
C MET A 74 1.01 -13.15 -12.88
N ILE A 75 1.19 -13.83 -14.02
CA ILE A 75 1.85 -15.13 -14.09
C ILE A 75 3.36 -14.93 -14.09
N ALA A 76 3.91 -14.59 -12.92
CA ALA A 76 5.35 -14.43 -12.71
C ALA A 76 5.75 -14.76 -11.27
N HIS A 77 7.03 -15.09 -11.09
CA HIS A 77 7.66 -15.38 -9.80
C HIS A 77 8.81 -14.41 -9.56
N ASN A 78 9.09 -14.09 -8.30
CA ASN A 78 10.24 -13.27 -7.87
C ASN A 78 10.37 -11.98 -8.68
N VAL A 79 9.26 -11.24 -8.80
CA VAL A 79 9.21 -10.01 -9.58
C VAL A 79 9.92 -8.91 -8.80
N THR A 80 10.95 -8.31 -9.39
CA THR A 80 11.61 -7.12 -8.83
C THR A 80 10.79 -5.86 -9.11
N LEU A 81 10.99 -4.80 -8.33
CA LEU A 81 10.29 -3.52 -8.53
C LEU A 81 10.50 -2.97 -9.95
N GLU A 82 11.73 -3.03 -10.47
CA GLU A 82 12.05 -2.59 -11.84
C GLU A 82 11.31 -3.41 -12.89
N ARG A 83 11.27 -4.74 -12.73
CA ARG A 83 10.54 -5.63 -13.64
C ARG A 83 9.04 -5.34 -13.59
N PHE A 84 8.50 -5.06 -12.41
CA PHE A 84 7.10 -4.70 -12.24
C PHE A 84 6.76 -3.36 -12.90
N ALA A 85 7.63 -2.35 -12.73
CA ALA A 85 7.50 -1.07 -13.43
C ALA A 85 7.52 -1.26 -14.96
N GLY A 86 8.40 -2.13 -15.47
CA GLY A 86 8.44 -2.53 -16.87
C GLY A 86 7.13 -3.17 -17.34
N TYR A 87 6.62 -4.15 -16.59
CA TYR A 87 5.36 -4.84 -16.88
C TYR A 87 4.17 -3.89 -16.93
N LYS A 88 4.03 -2.97 -15.94
CA LYS A 88 2.98 -1.94 -15.96
C LYS A 88 3.02 -1.10 -17.23
N ARG A 89 4.22 -0.68 -17.67
CA ARG A 89 4.39 0.12 -18.89
C ARG A 89 4.03 -0.65 -20.15
N GLU A 90 4.49 -1.89 -20.25
CA GLU A 90 4.20 -2.77 -21.39
C GLU A 90 2.70 -3.02 -21.53
N LYS A 91 2.02 -3.24 -20.40
CA LYS A 91 0.60 -3.57 -20.31
C LYS A 91 -0.32 -2.36 -20.12
N PHE A 92 0.19 -1.14 -20.25
CA PHE A 92 -0.54 0.08 -19.90
C PHE A 92 -1.92 0.18 -20.60
N HIS A 93 -1.99 -0.17 -21.89
CA HIS A 93 -3.23 -0.12 -22.66
C HIS A 93 -4.19 -1.30 -22.41
N GLU A 94 -3.72 -2.37 -21.74
CA GLU A 94 -4.54 -3.53 -21.37
C GLU A 94 -5.23 -3.34 -20.02
N PHE A 95 -4.76 -2.38 -19.21
CA PHE A 95 -5.30 -2.10 -17.89
C PHE A 95 -6.30 -0.92 -17.90
N PRO A 96 -7.25 -0.90 -16.96
CA PRO A 96 -8.05 0.31 -16.73
C PRO A 96 -7.15 1.48 -16.37
N ALA A 97 -7.63 2.71 -16.60
CA ALA A 97 -6.95 3.91 -16.14
C ALA A 97 -6.69 3.83 -14.63
N HIS A 98 -5.46 4.15 -14.22
CA HIS A 98 -5.01 4.07 -12.83
C HIS A 98 -3.85 5.03 -12.57
N ASP A 99 -3.79 5.58 -11.36
CA ASP A 99 -2.70 6.42 -10.86
C ASP A 99 -1.55 5.57 -10.32
N LEU A 100 -1.88 4.43 -9.72
CA LEU A 100 -0.98 3.56 -8.97
C LEU A 100 -1.22 2.09 -9.35
N ALA A 101 -0.15 1.30 -9.49
CA ALA A 101 -0.26 -0.16 -9.55
C ALA A 101 0.52 -0.82 -8.41
N ILE A 102 -0.08 -1.76 -7.70
CA ILE A 102 0.58 -2.49 -6.60
C ILE A 102 0.55 -3.98 -6.89
N LEU A 103 1.72 -4.61 -6.82
CA LEU A 103 1.85 -6.06 -6.83
C LEU A 103 1.65 -6.57 -5.41
N ILE A 104 0.59 -7.32 -5.17
CA ILE A 104 0.41 -8.11 -3.95
C ILE A 104 1.10 -9.46 -4.12
N SER A 105 2.07 -9.74 -3.26
CA SER A 105 2.96 -10.88 -3.38
C SER A 105 2.88 -11.83 -2.19
N SER A 106 3.02 -13.11 -2.47
CA SER A 106 3.00 -14.18 -1.48
C SER A 106 4.38 -14.52 -0.92
N THR A 107 5.44 -13.93 -1.47
CA THR A 107 6.85 -14.16 -1.10
C THR A 107 7.50 -12.92 -0.47
N TYR A 108 6.77 -11.82 -0.35
CA TYR A 108 7.20 -10.63 0.39
C TYR A 108 6.59 -10.65 1.78
N GLU A 109 7.42 -10.47 2.81
CA GLU A 109 6.94 -10.21 4.17
C GLU A 109 6.72 -8.70 4.41
N GLY A 110 7.47 -7.84 3.72
CA GLY A 110 7.34 -6.38 3.78
C GLY A 110 6.85 -5.76 2.48
N GLY A 111 7.41 -4.61 2.13
CA GLY A 111 7.13 -3.92 0.88
C GLY A 111 8.37 -3.29 0.25
N ILE A 112 8.19 -2.79 -0.97
CA ILE A 112 9.15 -1.92 -1.65
C ILE A 112 8.43 -1.05 -2.68
N ALA A 113 8.73 0.24 -2.70
CA ALA A 113 8.22 1.18 -3.69
C ALA A 113 9.26 2.25 -4.05
N TYR A 114 8.99 2.98 -5.13
CA TYR A 114 9.78 4.17 -5.47
C TYR A 114 9.37 5.35 -4.61
N VAL A 115 10.35 6.19 -4.25
CA VAL A 115 10.06 7.47 -3.59
C VAL A 115 9.58 8.49 -4.63
N ASN A 116 8.53 9.26 -4.29
CA ASN A 116 7.97 10.31 -5.15
C ASN A 116 7.53 9.78 -6.53
N GLY A 117 6.93 8.59 -6.54
CA GLY A 117 6.58 7.87 -7.76
C GLY A 117 5.17 8.12 -8.28
N ILE A 118 4.26 8.64 -7.44
CA ILE A 118 2.82 8.70 -7.76
C ILE A 118 2.52 9.50 -9.03
N CYS A 119 1.46 9.10 -9.76
CA CYS A 119 1.04 9.69 -11.04
C CYS A 119 2.10 9.64 -12.16
N GLY A 120 3.20 8.91 -11.96
CA GLY A 120 4.30 8.77 -12.92
C GLY A 120 4.52 7.33 -13.40
N ARG A 121 5.59 7.15 -14.18
CA ARG A 121 6.05 5.82 -14.64
C ARG A 121 6.50 4.92 -13.48
N SER A 122 6.90 5.53 -12.38
CA SER A 122 7.36 4.87 -11.15
C SER A 122 6.26 4.74 -10.09
N ALA A 123 4.99 4.98 -10.45
CA ALA A 123 3.86 4.76 -9.56
C ALA A 123 3.56 3.27 -9.44
N VAL A 124 4.50 2.54 -8.84
CA VAL A 124 4.45 1.11 -8.58
C VAL A 124 5.05 0.77 -7.23
N GLY A 125 4.53 -0.29 -6.60
CA GLY A 125 5.07 -0.89 -5.39
C GLY A 125 4.78 -2.39 -5.34
N ILE A 126 5.54 -3.12 -4.54
CA ILE A 126 5.31 -4.52 -4.22
C ILE A 126 5.07 -4.61 -2.73
N ILE A 127 4.02 -5.31 -2.32
CA ILE A 127 3.72 -5.57 -0.91
C ILE A 127 3.48 -7.05 -0.70
N GLY A 128 3.81 -7.55 0.50
CA GLY A 128 3.29 -8.81 0.98
C GLY A 128 1.77 -8.81 1.05
N PHE A 129 1.15 -9.99 0.96
CA PHE A 129 -0.28 -10.13 1.18
C PHE A 129 -0.67 -11.51 1.69
N PHE A 130 -1.26 -11.52 2.89
CA PHE A 130 -1.94 -12.67 3.46
C PHE A 130 -3.29 -12.19 4.03
N ALA A 131 -4.37 -12.91 3.69
CA ALA A 131 -5.73 -12.47 3.96
C ALA A 131 -6.18 -12.64 5.42
N ASP A 132 -5.43 -13.42 6.20
CA ASP A 132 -5.57 -13.59 7.65
C ASP A 132 -4.99 -12.43 8.46
N ALA A 133 -4.13 -11.59 7.85
CA ALA A 133 -3.49 -10.45 8.51
C ALA A 133 -3.74 -9.11 7.77
N PRO A 134 -5.00 -8.71 7.51
CA PRO A 134 -5.30 -7.54 6.68
C PRO A 134 -4.80 -6.21 7.28
N MET A 135 -4.76 -6.07 8.61
CA MET A 135 -4.27 -4.85 9.27
C MET A 135 -2.75 -4.68 9.14
N GLU A 136 -2.01 -5.78 9.24
CA GLU A 136 -0.55 -5.81 9.08
C GLU A 136 -0.16 -5.46 7.64
N TYR A 137 -0.77 -6.10 6.65
CA TYR A 137 -0.48 -5.77 5.26
C TYR A 137 -1.04 -4.41 4.82
N ALA A 138 -2.06 -3.88 5.51
CA ALA A 138 -2.50 -2.51 5.31
C ALA A 138 -1.47 -1.49 5.83
N SER A 139 -0.79 -1.75 6.96
CA SER A 139 0.26 -0.86 7.46
C SER A 139 1.48 -0.86 6.54
N ILE A 140 1.86 -2.04 6.01
CA ILE A 140 2.91 -2.17 4.98
C ILE A 140 2.52 -1.42 3.71
N PHE A 141 1.29 -1.58 3.22
CA PHE A 141 0.83 -0.83 2.05
C PHE A 141 0.86 0.68 2.33
N PHE A 142 0.37 1.13 3.49
CA PHE A 142 0.46 2.54 3.86
C PHE A 142 1.91 3.05 3.84
N HIS A 143 2.87 2.28 4.38
CA HIS A 143 4.29 2.61 4.34
C HIS A 143 4.81 2.79 2.90
N GLU A 144 4.52 1.84 2.01
CA GLU A 144 4.95 1.94 0.61
C GLU A 144 4.25 3.07 -0.14
N LEU A 145 2.98 3.35 0.19
CA LEU A 145 2.25 4.49 -0.36
C LEU A 145 2.87 5.81 0.11
N ALA A 146 3.31 5.89 1.37
CA ALA A 146 4.01 7.06 1.89
C ALA A 146 5.32 7.33 1.12
N HIS A 147 6.07 6.29 0.76
CA HIS A 147 7.20 6.42 -0.17
C HIS A 147 6.77 7.00 -1.51
N LEU A 148 5.73 6.46 -2.13
CA LEU A 148 5.20 6.93 -3.41
C LEU A 148 4.74 8.39 -3.36
N LEU A 149 4.24 8.86 -2.22
CA LEU A 149 3.85 10.24 -1.95
C LEU A 149 5.04 11.17 -1.63
N GLY A 150 6.26 10.63 -1.52
CA GLY A 150 7.50 11.40 -1.42
C GLY A 150 8.18 11.36 -0.04
N LEU A 151 7.68 10.59 0.92
CA LEU A 151 8.34 10.43 2.21
C LEU A 151 9.48 9.41 2.10
N SER A 152 10.69 9.77 2.53
CA SER A 152 11.80 8.83 2.68
C SER A 152 12.00 8.46 4.16
N HIS A 153 12.77 7.41 4.44
CA HIS A 153 13.16 7.06 5.81
C HIS A 153 14.00 8.16 6.49
N ASP A 154 14.68 8.99 5.69
CA ASP A 154 15.50 10.10 6.18
C ASP A 154 14.72 11.43 6.27
N ALA A 155 13.41 11.42 5.97
CA ALA A 155 12.58 12.60 6.03
C ALA A 155 12.56 13.16 7.46
N LYS A 156 13.07 14.39 7.61
CA LYS A 156 13.02 15.13 8.88
C LYS A 156 11.82 16.04 8.89
N SER A 157 11.18 16.14 10.04
CA SER A 157 10.05 17.02 10.28
C SER A 157 10.27 17.74 11.60
N ASP A 158 9.95 19.03 11.64
CA ASP A 158 9.86 19.80 12.88
C ASP A 158 8.52 19.54 13.61
N CYS A 159 7.69 18.62 13.08
CA CYS A 159 6.45 18.20 13.72
C CYS A 159 6.75 17.17 14.81
N SER A 160 6.15 17.37 15.99
CA SER A 160 6.17 16.36 17.05
C SER A 160 4.97 15.43 16.90
N CYS A 161 5.22 14.13 17.00
CA CYS A 161 4.14 13.19 17.22
C CYS A 161 3.78 13.17 18.70
N ARG A 162 2.53 13.45 19.05
CA ARG A 162 2.03 13.28 20.42
C ARG A 162 1.90 11.78 20.70
N GLN A 163 2.78 11.24 21.56
CA GLN A 163 2.57 9.94 22.17
C GLN A 163 1.37 10.02 23.11
N THR A 164 0.40 9.14 22.93
CA THR A 164 -0.79 9.07 23.79
C THR A 164 -0.50 8.35 25.11
N SER A 165 0.55 7.54 25.18
CA SER A 165 1.09 7.01 26.45
C SER A 165 2.59 6.68 26.37
N LEU A 166 3.26 6.61 27.52
CA LEU A 166 4.71 6.32 27.65
C LEU A 166 5.07 4.85 27.41
N ASP A 167 4.09 3.94 27.44
CA ASP A 167 4.26 2.48 27.37
C ASP A 167 3.56 1.84 26.15
N SER A 168 3.04 2.64 25.22
CA SER A 168 2.32 2.15 24.03
C SER A 168 3.01 2.56 22.73
N ASP A 169 3.04 1.63 21.76
CA ASP A 169 3.25 1.95 20.34
C ASP A 169 2.10 2.83 19.74
N GLU A 170 1.16 3.30 20.57
CA GLU A 170 0.16 4.30 20.18
C GLU A 170 0.82 5.67 20.00
N GLY A 171 1.00 6.02 18.74
CA GLY A 171 1.61 7.24 18.24
C GLY A 171 1.59 7.22 16.71
N CYS A 172 2.36 8.10 16.07
CA CYS A 172 2.40 8.19 14.61
C CYS A 172 3.09 6.96 14.03
N LEU A 173 2.57 6.47 12.91
CA LEU A 173 3.21 5.39 12.18
C LEU A 173 4.59 5.86 11.71
N LYS A 174 5.62 5.19 12.19
CA LYS A 174 6.98 5.48 11.79
C LYS A 174 7.32 4.76 10.50
N ILE A 175 7.97 5.49 9.59
CA ILE A 175 8.54 4.93 8.37
C ILE A 175 10.03 4.68 8.67
N GLU A 176 10.32 3.69 9.51
CA GLU A 176 11.69 3.27 9.84
C GLU A 176 12.20 2.19 8.87
N TYR A 177 13.52 2.07 8.73
CA TYR A 177 14.16 1.01 7.96
C TYR A 177 13.72 -0.37 8.49
N VAL A 178 13.29 -1.25 7.58
CA VAL A 178 12.92 -2.63 7.92
C VAL A 178 14.16 -3.45 8.27
#